data_AF-A0A4Y2GFH3-F1
#
_entry.id   AF-A0A4Y2GFH3-F1
#
_cell.length_a   1.000
_cell.length_b   1.000
_cell.length_c   1.000
_cell.angle_alpha   90.00
_cell.angle_beta   90.00
_cell.angle_gamma   90.00
#
_symmetry.space_group_name_H-M   'P 1'
#
loop_
_entity.id
_entity.type
_entity.pdbx_description
1 polymer ?
#
loop_
_entity_poly.entity_id
_entity_poly.type
_entity_poly.pdbx_seq_one_letter_code
_entity_poly.pdbx_strand_id
1 'polypeptide(L)'
;MLILFLLFIIQFSIACACLAVTTEQQHQLAMEGWKRAKLNIKIKTQTIFHCYGFENQTYPPDNVLGGGVPYQNITSCVAPDGRNQCPPCWNILRNAINSSLKICGGIGLFFSFTEFVGVWLTVRYRNQRDPRANPSAFL
;
A
#
# COMPACT_ATOMS: atom_id res chain seq x y z
N MET A 1 5.00 26.30 9.57
CA MET A 1 6.05 25.44 10.13
C MET A 1 5.47 24.29 10.93
N LEU A 2 4.64 24.56 11.95
CA LEU A 2 4.02 23.50 12.75
C LEU A 2 3.22 22.47 11.94
N ILE A 3 2.36 22.91 11.02
CA ILE A 3 1.54 21.99 10.20
C ILE A 3 2.42 21.06 9.35
N LEU A 4 3.41 21.60 8.63
CA LEU A 4 4.36 20.81 7.83
C LEU A 4 5.16 19.83 8.71
N PHE A 5 5.58 20.26 9.91
CA PHE A 5 6.26 19.36 10.83
C PHE A 5 5.36 18.20 11.32
N LEU A 6 4.08 18.45 11.56
CA LEU A 6 3.12 17.40 11.91
C LEU A 6 2.88 16.43 10.74
N LEU A 7 2.76 16.95 9.52
CA LEU A 7 2.64 16.14 8.32
C LEU A 7 3.87 15.25 8.12
N PHE A 8 5.07 15.79 8.31
CA PHE A 8 6.33 15.04 8.31
C PHE A 8 6.29 13.86 9.29
N ILE A 9 5.90 14.08 10.55
CA ILE A 9 5.84 13.01 11.56
C ILE A 9 4.89 11.90 11.11
N ILE A 10 3.70 12.26 10.63
CA ILE A 10 2.70 11.28 10.19
C ILE A 10 3.22 10.49 8.98
N GLN A 11 3.72 11.17 7.94
CA GLN A 11 4.21 10.53 6.73
C GLN A 11 5.41 9.62 7.00
N PHE A 12 6.38 10.09 7.79
CA PHE A 12 7.55 9.31 8.18
C PHE A 12 7.14 8.06 8.96
N SER A 13 6.20 8.19 9.90
CA SER A 13 5.71 7.06 10.69
C SER A 13 5.01 6.00 9.82
N ILE A 14 4.14 6.42 8.89
CA ILE A 14 3.43 5.52 7.98
C ILE A 14 4.41 4.85 7.02
N ALA A 15 5.37 5.59 6.49
CA ALA A 15 6.38 5.06 5.57
C ALA A 15 7.24 3.98 6.24
N CYS A 16 7.71 4.24 7.45
CA CYS A 16 8.43 3.27 8.27
C CYS A 16 7.56 2.04 8.60
N ALA A 17 6.29 2.25 8.96
CA ALA A 17 5.36 1.16 9.23
C ALA A 17 5.17 0.28 7.99
N CYS A 18 4.95 0.85 6.81
CA CYS A 18 4.81 0.12 5.54
C CYS A 18 6.03 -0.76 5.23
N LEU A 19 7.25 -0.29 5.52
CA LEU A 19 8.49 -1.06 5.32
C LEU A 19 8.70 -2.15 6.37
N ALA A 20 8.18 -1.95 7.59
CA ALA A 20 8.36 -2.86 8.71
C ALA A 20 7.31 -3.99 8.79
N VAL A 21 6.19 -3.89 8.07
CA VAL A 21 5.11 -4.91 8.11
C VAL A 21 5.65 -6.29 7.74
N THR A 22 5.43 -7.27 8.63
CA THR A 22 5.84 -8.67 8.40
C THR A 22 4.84 -9.42 7.54
N THR A 23 5.25 -10.59 7.03
CA THR A 23 4.36 -11.38 6.17
C THR A 23 3.18 -11.99 6.90
N GLU A 24 3.32 -12.29 8.20
CA GLU A 24 2.21 -12.78 9.02
C GLU A 24 1.16 -11.70 9.22
N GLN A 25 1.59 -10.45 9.44
CA GLN A 25 0.67 -9.30 9.49
C GLN A 25 -0.02 -9.07 8.14
N GLN A 26 0.72 -9.18 7.03
CA GLN A 26 0.14 -9.11 5.68
C GLN A 26 -0.91 -10.22 5.46
N HIS A 27 -0.63 -11.43 5.94
CA HIS A 27 -1.55 -12.57 5.83
C HIS A 27 -2.85 -12.31 6.57
N GLN A 28 -2.77 -11.96 7.85
CA GLN A 28 -3.97 -11.70 8.67
C GLN A 28 -4.82 -10.58 8.08
N LEU A 29 -4.19 -9.48 7.65
CA LEU A 29 -4.88 -8.35 7.03
C LEU A 29 -5.56 -8.76 5.71
N ALA A 30 -4.86 -9.51 4.86
CA ALA A 30 -5.42 -9.97 3.59
C ALA A 30 -6.54 -11.01 3.80
N MET A 31 -6.40 -11.90 4.78
CA MET A 31 -7.41 -12.90 5.12
C MET A 31 -8.69 -12.24 5.62
N GLU A 32 -8.58 -11.32 6.58
CA GLU A 32 -9.73 -10.55 7.08
C GLU A 32 -10.34 -9.66 6.00
N GLY A 33 -9.49 -9.04 5.17
CA GLY A 33 -9.91 -8.30 3.99
C GLY A 33 -10.71 -9.17 3.02
N TRP A 34 -10.24 -10.40 2.75
CA TRP A 34 -10.93 -11.35 1.88
C TRP A 34 -12.27 -11.80 2.48
N LYS A 35 -12.32 -12.07 3.78
CA LYS A 35 -13.56 -12.48 4.45
C LYS A 35 -14.64 -11.40 4.35
N ARG A 36 -14.26 -10.13 4.48
CA ARG A 36 -15.16 -8.97 4.40
C ARG A 36 -15.42 -8.49 2.98
N ALA A 37 -14.62 -8.95 2.01
CA ALA A 37 -14.75 -8.53 0.62
C ALA A 37 -16.10 -8.98 0.04
N LYS A 38 -16.78 -8.04 -0.62
CA LYS A 38 -18.02 -8.31 -1.38
C LYS A 38 -17.72 -9.24 -2.56
N LEU A 39 -18.74 -9.98 -3.00
CA LEU A 39 -18.65 -10.94 -4.11
C LEU A 39 -18.02 -10.34 -5.38
N ASN A 40 -18.43 -9.13 -5.77
CA ASN A 40 -17.90 -8.44 -6.94
C ASN A 40 -16.39 -8.12 -6.85
N ILE A 41 -15.88 -7.81 -5.64
CA ILE A 41 -14.46 -7.57 -5.42
C ILE A 41 -13.69 -8.87 -5.54
N LYS A 42 -14.17 -9.95 -4.90
CA LYS A 42 -13.57 -11.28 -5.02
C LYS A 42 -13.47 -11.73 -6.48
N ILE A 43 -14.55 -11.60 -7.26
CA ILE A 43 -14.55 -11.94 -8.69
C ILE A 43 -13.53 -11.09 -9.45
N LYS A 44 -13.55 -9.75 -9.29
CA LYS A 44 -12.60 -8.86 -9.98
C LYS A 44 -11.14 -9.18 -9.63
N THR A 45 -10.84 -9.42 -8.36
CA THR A 45 -9.49 -9.80 -7.92
C THR A 45 -9.05 -11.10 -8.59
N GLN A 46 -9.91 -12.11 -8.62
CA GLN A 46 -9.62 -13.40 -9.28
C GLN A 46 -9.41 -13.25 -10.78
N THR A 47 -10.16 -12.36 -11.44
CA THR A 47 -10.00 -12.07 -12.87
C THR A 47 -8.70 -11.32 -13.18
N ILE A 48 -8.33 -10.33 -12.36
CA ILE A 48 -7.13 -9.51 -12.56
C ILE A 48 -5.86 -10.31 -12.26
N PHE A 49 -5.87 -11.11 -11.20
CA PHE A 49 -4.69 -11.87 -10.75
C PHE A 49 -4.65 -13.31 -11.27
N HIS A 50 -5.62 -13.72 -12.09
CA HIS A 50 -5.71 -15.06 -12.66
C HIS A 50 -5.58 -16.18 -11.59
N CYS A 51 -6.30 -16.02 -10.49
CA CYS A 51 -6.24 -16.88 -9.31
C CYS A 51 -7.64 -17.26 -8.82
N TYR A 52 -7.76 -18.27 -7.96
CA TYR A 52 -9.05 -18.67 -7.39
C TYR A 52 -8.96 -19.03 -5.91
N GLY A 53 -9.90 -18.51 -5.12
CA GLY A 53 -9.94 -18.71 -3.67
C GLY A 53 -8.77 -18.06 -2.94
N PHE A 54 -8.87 -17.88 -1.62
CA PHE A 54 -7.81 -17.23 -0.86
C PHE A 54 -6.58 -18.14 -0.70
N GLU A 55 -6.70 -19.22 0.09
CA GLU A 55 -5.60 -20.17 0.34
C GLU A 55 -5.78 -21.51 -0.37
N ASN A 56 -7.03 -21.93 -0.57
CA ASN A 56 -7.36 -23.22 -1.17
C ASN A 56 -8.43 -23.05 -2.24
N GLN A 57 -8.25 -23.75 -3.35
CA GLN A 57 -9.15 -23.73 -4.50
C GLN A 57 -10.35 -24.65 -4.31
N THR A 58 -10.26 -25.62 -3.40
CA THR A 58 -11.33 -26.58 -3.13
C THR A 58 -12.43 -26.01 -2.23
N TYR A 59 -12.27 -24.79 -1.70
CA TYR A 59 -13.31 -24.17 -0.92
C TYR A 59 -14.59 -23.98 -1.76
N PRO A 60 -15.75 -24.38 -1.22
CA PRO A 60 -17.01 -24.14 -1.91
C PRO A 60 -17.24 -22.63 -2.09
N PRO A 61 -18.02 -22.23 -3.11
CA PRO A 61 -18.27 -20.81 -3.40
C PRO A 61 -18.90 -20.06 -2.22
N ASP A 62 -19.73 -20.74 -1.43
CA ASP A 62 -20.39 -20.18 -0.24
C ASP A 62 -19.44 -20.01 0.96
N ASN A 63 -18.22 -20.54 0.89
CA ASN A 63 -17.23 -20.37 1.94
C ASN A 63 -16.71 -18.92 1.97
N VAL A 64 -16.52 -18.41 3.18
CA VAL A 64 -16.00 -17.04 3.41
C VAL A 64 -14.62 -16.82 2.78
N LEU A 65 -13.79 -17.87 2.69
CA LEU A 65 -12.47 -17.89 2.05
C LEU A 65 -12.48 -18.41 0.60
N GLY A 66 -13.65 -18.86 0.13
CA GLY A 66 -13.85 -19.31 -1.24
C GLY A 66 -13.83 -18.15 -2.25
N GLY A 67 -13.97 -18.50 -3.53
CA GLY A 67 -13.99 -17.55 -4.63
C GLY A 67 -15.30 -16.78 -4.79
N GLY A 68 -16.35 -17.12 -4.02
CA GLY A 68 -17.68 -16.52 -4.10
C GLY A 68 -18.52 -16.98 -5.31
N VAL A 69 -17.89 -17.58 -6.32
CA VAL A 69 -18.52 -18.17 -7.50
C VAL A 69 -17.94 -19.55 -7.75
N PRO A 70 -18.67 -20.47 -8.40
CA PRO A 70 -18.12 -21.76 -8.79
C PRO A 70 -16.86 -21.58 -9.65
N TYR A 71 -15.86 -22.41 -9.40
CA TYR A 71 -14.56 -22.40 -10.08
C TYR A 71 -14.67 -22.33 -11.61
N GLN A 72 -15.58 -23.11 -12.18
CA GLN A 72 -15.82 -23.22 -13.62
C GLN A 72 -16.27 -21.90 -14.27
N ASN A 73 -16.76 -20.95 -13.48
CA ASN A 73 -17.23 -19.64 -13.95
C ASN A 73 -16.10 -18.60 -14.04
N ILE A 74 -14.90 -18.93 -13.56
CA ILE A 74 -13.71 -18.08 -13.72
C ILE A 74 -12.98 -18.51 -14.99
N THR A 75 -13.41 -17.95 -16.12
CA THR A 75 -12.83 -18.20 -17.46
C THR A 75 -11.45 -17.55 -17.66
N SER A 76 -11.04 -16.68 -16.74
CA SER A 76 -9.79 -15.93 -16.84
C SER A 76 -8.53 -16.74 -16.49
N CYS A 77 -8.63 -17.95 -15.95
CA CYS A 77 -7.45 -18.78 -15.66
C CYS A 77 -7.13 -19.71 -16.81
N VAL A 78 -6.24 -19.29 -17.70
CA VAL A 78 -5.60 -20.18 -18.67
C VAL A 78 -4.18 -20.42 -18.19
N ALA A 79 -3.91 -21.62 -17.65
CA ALA A 79 -2.52 -22.02 -17.41
C ALA A 79 -1.80 -22.19 -18.76
N PRO A 80 -0.48 -21.93 -18.84
CA PRO A 80 0.31 -22.17 -20.06
C PRO A 80 0.18 -23.60 -20.59
N ASP A 81 -0.10 -24.56 -19.68
CA ASP A 81 -0.19 -25.99 -19.98
C ASP A 81 -1.60 -26.46 -20.38
N GLY A 82 -2.56 -25.55 -20.61
CA GLY A 82 -3.91 -25.88 -21.07
C GLY A 82 -4.80 -26.60 -20.04
N ARG A 83 -4.34 -26.73 -18.79
CA ARG A 83 -5.17 -27.21 -17.67
C ARG A 83 -5.83 -26.02 -16.99
N ASN A 84 -7.13 -26.12 -16.73
CA ASN A 84 -7.88 -25.14 -15.94
C ASN A 84 -7.50 -25.29 -14.45
N GLN A 85 -6.29 -24.89 -14.06
CA GLN A 85 -5.82 -24.85 -12.68
C GLN A 85 -5.32 -23.43 -12.34
N CYS A 86 -6.20 -22.61 -11.75
CA CYS A 86 -5.84 -21.34 -11.16
C CYS A 86 -5.03 -21.61 -9.89
N PRO A 87 -3.90 -20.94 -9.64
CA PRO A 87 -3.27 -20.96 -8.31
C PRO A 87 -4.15 -20.28 -7.24
N PRO A 88 -3.92 -20.56 -5.94
CA PRO A 88 -4.59 -19.82 -4.86
C PRO A 88 -4.14 -18.35 -4.87
N CYS A 89 -5.06 -17.43 -4.56
CA CYS A 89 -4.79 -15.99 -4.66
C CYS A 89 -3.77 -15.48 -3.64
N TRP A 90 -3.63 -16.11 -2.48
CA TRP A 90 -2.75 -15.64 -1.41
C TRP A 90 -1.30 -15.46 -1.87
N ASN A 91 -0.72 -16.43 -2.58
CA ASN A 91 0.69 -16.34 -3.00
C ASN A 91 0.94 -15.14 -3.93
N ILE A 92 0.01 -14.88 -4.84
CA ILE A 92 0.11 -13.76 -5.80
C ILE A 92 -0.17 -12.44 -5.08
N LEU A 93 -1.20 -12.41 -4.25
CA LEU A 93 -1.59 -11.22 -3.50
C LEU A 93 -0.51 -10.80 -2.49
N ARG A 94 0.13 -11.75 -1.80
CA ARG A 94 1.25 -11.48 -0.87
C ARG A 94 2.38 -10.77 -1.58
N ASN A 95 2.75 -11.22 -2.78
CA ASN A 95 3.81 -10.58 -3.57
C ASN A 95 3.41 -9.15 -3.96
N ALA A 96 2.18 -8.94 -4.41
CA ALA A 96 1.66 -7.62 -4.74
C ALA A 96 1.62 -6.67 -3.52
N ILE A 97 1.12 -7.14 -2.37
CA ILE A 97 1.08 -6.38 -1.11
C ILE A 97 2.49 -6.01 -0.66
N ASN A 98 3.40 -6.98 -0.60
CA ASN A 98 4.77 -6.76 -0.15
C ASN A 98 5.51 -5.78 -1.06
N SER A 99 5.37 -5.91 -2.39
CA SER A 99 5.97 -5.00 -3.35
C SER A 99 5.40 -3.57 -3.20
N SER A 100 4.07 -3.46 -3.10
CA SER A 100 3.38 -2.18 -2.95
C SER A 100 3.76 -1.48 -1.65
N LEU A 101 3.83 -2.20 -0.53
CA LEU A 101 4.23 -1.63 0.77
C LEU A 101 5.67 -1.10 0.74
N LYS A 102 6.60 -1.83 0.10
CA LYS A 102 7.98 -1.37 -0.06
C LYS A 102 8.08 -0.12 -0.93
N ILE A 103 7.35 -0.10 -2.06
CA ILE A 103 7.32 1.07 -2.95
C ILE A 103 6.70 2.27 -2.24
N CYS A 104 5.52 2.11 -1.63
CA CYS A 104 4.83 3.18 -0.90
C CYS A 104 5.67 3.69 0.28
N GLY A 105 6.29 2.80 1.04
CA GLY A 105 7.18 3.17 2.13
C GLY A 105 8.42 3.93 1.64
N GLY A 106 9.03 3.49 0.53
CA GLY A 106 10.15 4.21 -0.09
C GLY A 106 9.76 5.61 -0.59
N ILE A 107 8.62 5.73 -1.27
CA ILE A 107 8.09 7.02 -1.75
C ILE A 107 7.77 7.95 -0.57
N GLY A 108 7.14 7.41 0.48
CA GLY A 108 6.82 8.16 1.69
C GLY A 108 8.07 8.67 2.42
N LEU A 109 9.12 7.85 2.51
CA LEU A 109 10.42 8.26 3.06
C LEU A 109 11.08 9.36 2.22
N PHE A 110 11.03 9.26 0.89
CA PHE A 110 11.58 10.28 0.00
C PHE A 110 10.89 11.64 0.23
N PHE A 111 9.56 11.67 0.24
CA PHE A 111 8.82 12.90 0.49
C PHE A 111 9.06 13.44 1.90
N SER A 112 9.07 12.58 2.92
CA SER A 112 9.37 12.98 4.31
C SER A 112 10.75 13.63 4.42
N PHE A 113 11.76 13.09 3.73
CA PHE A 113 13.10 13.70 3.71
C PHE A 113 13.09 15.09 3.06
N THR A 114 12.40 15.24 1.92
CA THR A 114 12.28 16.56 1.27
C THR A 114 11.51 17.56 2.11
N GLU A 115 10.47 17.13 2.85
CA GLU A 115 9.70 17.98 3.75
C GLU A 115 10.54 18.45 4.94
N PHE A 116 11.36 17.56 5.52
CA PHE A 116 12.30 17.94 6.56
C PHE A 116 13.26 19.05 6.11
N VAL A 117 13.86 18.92 4.91
CA VAL A 117 14.70 19.96 4.31
C VAL A 117 13.91 21.24 4.08
N GLY A 118 12.67 21.13 3.58
CA GLY A 118 11.78 22.27 3.36
C GLY A 118 11.45 23.03 4.65
N VAL A 119 11.12 22.33 5.73
CA VAL A 119 10.89 22.93 7.05
C VAL A 119 12.15 23.63 7.55
N TRP A 120 13.32 22.99 7.46
CA TRP A 120 14.59 23.58 7.86
C TRP A 120 14.93 24.85 7.07
N LEU A 121 14.80 24.82 5.74
CA LEU A 121 15.02 25.98 4.87
C LEU A 121 14.05 27.11 5.19
N THR A 122 12.77 26.80 5.42
CA THR A 122 11.77 27.81 5.77
C THR A 122 12.08 28.43 7.13
N VAL A 123 12.50 27.64 8.13
CA VAL A 123 12.91 28.14 9.46
C VAL A 123 14.08 29.10 9.31
N ARG A 124 15.10 28.70 8.54
CA ARG A 124 16.25 29.53 8.25
C ARG A 124 15.84 30.82 7.55
N TYR A 125 15.01 30.74 6.51
CA TYR A 125 14.55 31.89 5.74
C TYR A 125 13.77 32.88 6.62
N ARG A 126 12.85 32.39 7.46
CA ARG A 126 12.06 33.25 8.36
C ARG A 126 12.89 33.86 9.50
N ASN A 127 13.98 33.20 9.88
CA ASN A 127 14.92 33.69 10.89
C ASN A 127 16.05 34.54 10.28
N GLN A 128 16.05 34.82 8.97
CA GLN A 128 16.93 35.84 8.41
C GLN A 128 16.45 37.22 8.87
N ARG A 129 17.41 38.05 9.30
CA ARG A 129 17.14 39.44 9.72
C ARG A 129 16.51 40.21 8.57
N ASP A 130 15.51 41.03 8.87
CA ASP A 130 14.93 41.96 7.90
C ASP A 130 16.03 42.92 7.42
N PRO A 131 16.45 42.88 6.13
CA PRO A 131 17.49 43.77 5.62
C PRO A 131 17.06 45.25 5.66
N ARG A 132 15.77 45.55 5.80
CA ARG A 132 15.24 46.93 5.93
C ARG A 132 15.35 47.49 7.35
N ALA A 133 15.62 46.66 8.35
CA ALA A 133 15.78 47.08 9.74
C ALA A 133 17.21 47.56 10.07
N ASN A 134 18.10 47.68 9.07
CA ASN A 134 19.42 48.30 9.25
C ASN A 134 19.29 49.83 9.21
N PRO A 135 19.47 50.54 10.35
CA PRO A 135 19.39 52.00 10.39
C PRO A 135 20.51 52.71 9.60
N SER A 136 21.54 51.97 9.17
CA SER A 136 22.66 52.45 8.36
C SER A 136 22.39 52.46 6.85
N ALA A 137 21.19 52.07 6.38
CA ALA A 137 20.82 52.13 4.96
C ALA A 137 20.14 53.45 4.52
N PHE A 138 19.92 54.36 5.47
CA PHE A 138 19.30 55.69 5.24
C PHE A 138 20.28 56.86 5.47
N LEU A 139 21.57 56.59 5.62
CA LEU A 139 22.63 57.61 5.66
C LEU A 139 23.35 57.68 4.31
#